data_AF-A0A849U8Y0-F1
#
_entry.id   AF-A0A849U8Y0-F1
#
_cell.length_a   1.000
_cell.length_b   1.000
_cell.length_c   1.000
_cell.angle_alpha   90.00
_cell.angle_beta   90.00
_cell.angle_gamma   90.00
#
_symmetry.space_group_name_H-M   'P 1'
#
loop_
_entity.id
_entity.type
_entity.pdbx_description
1 polymer ?
#
loop_
_entity_poly.entity_id
_entity_poly.type
_entity_poly.pdbx_seq_one_letter_code
_entity_poly.pdbx_strand_id
1 'polypeptide(L)' 'MNSTHPAEIPDQLWQQAQTLVQQGWAGNLQEIVTEALRRYLESHQPVLTETFIQDDVEWGLHGEQLS' A
#
# COMPACT_ATOMS: atom_id res chain seq x y z
N MET A 1 5.53 -13.64 -6.49
CA MET A 1 6.57 -12.92 -7.24
C MET A 1 6.91 -11.66 -6.46
N ASN A 2 8.18 -11.27 -6.35
CA ASN A 2 8.57 -10.03 -5.66
C ASN A 2 8.89 -8.96 -6.69
N SER A 3 8.36 -7.76 -6.48
CA SER A 3 8.55 -6.60 -7.36
C SER A 3 9.01 -5.40 -6.54
N THR A 4 10.04 -4.70 -7.01
CA THR A 4 10.60 -3.53 -6.31
C THR A 4 10.03 -2.26 -6.91
N HIS A 5 9.49 -1.39 -6.04
CA HIS A 5 8.88 -0.13 -6.44
C HIS A 5 9.54 1.00 -5.65
N PRO A 6 10.01 2.08 -6.29
CA PRO A 6 10.48 3.26 -5.59
C PRO A 6 9.29 3.97 -4.93
N ALA A 7 9.49 4.47 -3.71
CA ALA A 7 8.51 5.25 -2.97
C ALA A 7 9.19 6.40 -2.26
N GLU A 8 8.59 7.57 -2.32
CA GLU A 8 9.02 8.72 -1.53
C GLU A 8 8.50 8.56 -0.10
N ILE A 9 9.40 8.67 0.88
CA ILE A 9 9.07 8.58 2.30
C ILE A 9 9.44 9.92 2.94
N PRO A 10 8.49 10.63 3.58
CA PRO A 10 8.81 11.84 4.33
C PRO A 10 9.91 11.61 5.36
N ASP A 11 10.86 12.55 5.47
CA ASP A 11 12.05 12.42 6.34
C ASP A 11 11.69 12.08 7.80
N GLN A 12 10.60 12.66 8.31
CA GLN A 12 10.15 12.38 9.67
C GLN A 12 9.68 10.92 9.85
N LEU A 13 9.01 10.34 8.85
CA LEU A 13 8.61 8.93 8.89
C LEU A 13 9.81 8.02 8.71
N TRP A 14 10.75 8.41 7.85
CA TRP A 14 12.01 7.71 7.66
C TRP A 14 12.81 7.62 8.98
N GLN A 15 12.95 8.72 9.72
CA GLN A 15 13.62 8.75 11.02
C GLN A 15 12.94 7.86 12.07
N GLN A 16 11.60 7.85 12.10
CA GLN A 16 10.85 6.97 13.00
C GLN A 16 11.08 5.49 12.65
N ALA A 17 11.03 5.14 11.37
CA ALA A 17 11.28 3.78 10.93
C ALA A 17 12.71 3.32 11.27
N GLN A 18 13.71 4.20 11.10
CA GLN A 18 15.07 3.90 11.53
C GLN A 18 15.16 3.65 13.04
N THR A 19 14.47 4.43 13.85
CA THR A 19 14.47 4.27 15.31
C THR A 19 13.92 2.90 15.71
N LEU A 20 12.85 2.44 15.05
CA LEU A 20 12.28 1.11 15.30
C LEU A 20 13.25 -0.02 14.95
N VAL A 21 13.98 0.11 13.84
CA VAL A 21 15.01 -0.86 13.46
C VAL A 21 16.17 -0.84 14.46
N GLN A 22 16.66 0.35 14.84
CA GLN A 22 17.77 0.49 15.79
C GLN A 22 17.45 -0.09 17.17
N GLN A 23 16.19 0.01 17.59
CA GLN A 23 15.71 -0.55 18.86
C GLN A 23 15.39 -2.06 18.78
N GLY A 24 15.50 -2.68 17.60
CA GLY A 24 15.23 -4.10 17.40
C GLY A 24 13.75 -4.47 17.33
N TRP A 25 12.85 -3.49 17.20
CA TRP A 25 11.42 -3.75 17.00
C TRP A 25 11.09 -4.27 15.60
N ALA A 26 11.96 -4.03 14.63
CA ALA A 26 11.89 -4.58 13.28
C ALA A 26 13.30 -4.92 12.77
N GLY A 27 13.42 -5.94 11.93
CA GLY A 27 14.70 -6.38 11.37
C GLY A 27 15.25 -5.43 10.31
N ASN A 28 14.38 -4.76 9.56
CA ASN A 28 14.76 -3.72 8.58
C ASN A 28 13.52 -2.91 8.14
N LEU A 29 13.76 -1.90 7.30
CA LEU A 29 12.70 -1.05 6.77
C LEU A 29 11.71 -1.81 5.88
N GLN A 30 12.17 -2.78 5.08
CA GLN A 30 11.29 -3.53 4.19
C GLN A 30 10.24 -4.31 4.97
N GLU A 31 10.60 -4.86 6.13
CA GLU A 31 9.68 -5.49 7.06
C GLU A 31 8.63 -4.50 7.57
N ILE A 32 9.04 -3.31 8.00
CA ILE A 32 8.12 -2.24 8.45
C ILE A 32 7.13 -1.88 7.35
N VAL A 33 7.62 -1.64 6.13
CA VAL A 33 6.77 -1.26 4.99
C VAL A 33 5.80 -2.38 4.62
N THR A 34 6.27 -3.63 4.62
CA THR A 34 5.43 -4.80 4.32
C THR A 34 4.32 -4.96 5.35
N GLU A 35 4.64 -4.82 6.63
CA GLU A 35 3.68 -4.90 7.73
C GLU A 35 2.66 -3.76 7.69
N ALA A 36 3.12 -2.52 7.47
CA ALA A 36 2.25 -1.36 7.36
C ALA A 36 1.28 -1.48 6.18
N LEU A 37 1.77 -1.89 5.01
CA LEU A 37 0.94 -2.09 3.83
C LEU A 37 -0.12 -3.17 4.07
N ARG A 38 0.26 -4.31 4.68
CA ARG A 38 -0.68 -5.38 5.00
C ARG A 38 -1.77 -4.89 5.95
N ARG A 39 -1.41 -4.24 7.07
CA ARG A 39 -2.37 -3.72 8.05
C ARG A 39 -3.32 -2.69 7.45
N TYR A 40 -2.81 -1.84 6.56
CA TYR A 40 -3.64 -0.87 5.86
C TYR A 40 -4.69 -1.56 4.98
N LEU A 41 -4.27 -2.55 4.17
CA LEU A 41 -5.17 -3.31 3.31
C LEU A 41 -6.20 -4.12 4.12
N GLU A 42 -5.78 -4.75 5.22
CA GLU A 42 -6.67 -5.52 6.10
C GLU A 42 -7.72 -4.63 6.77
N SER A 43 -7.34 -3.43 7.21
CA SER A 43 -8.25 -2.48 7.88
C SER A 43 -9.21 -1.76 6.92
N HIS A 44 -8.90 -1.70 5.62
CA HIS A 44 -9.70 -0.99 4.61
C HIS A 44 -10.32 -1.93 3.56
N GLN A 45 -10.26 -3.25 3.77
CA GLN A 45 -10.71 -4.26 2.82
C GLN A 45 -12.18 -4.08 2.34
N PRO A 46 -13.16 -3.69 3.19
CA PRO A 46 -14.53 -3.43 2.73
C PRO A 46 -14.62 -2.22 1.81
N VAL A 47 -13.92 -1.13 2.15
CA VAL A 47 -13.89 0.12 1.37
C VAL A 47 -13.21 -0.11 0.02
N LEU A 48 -12.08 -0.83 0.01
CA LEU A 48 -11.38 -1.19 -1.22
C LEU A 48 -12.24 -2.07 -2.13
N THR A 49 -12.98 -3.03 -1.55
CA THR A 49 -13.89 -3.88 -2.34
C THR A 49 -15.00 -3.06 -2.99
N GLU A 50 -15.57 -2.09 -2.27
CA GLU A 50 -16.60 -1.20 -2.82
C GLU A 50 -16.03 -0.28 -3.93
N THR A 51 -14.85 0.30 -3.73
CA THR A 51 -14.18 1.11 -4.76
C THR A 51 -13.84 0.28 -6.01
N PHE A 52 -13.30 -0.94 -5.87
CA PHE A 52 -13.02 -1.78 -7.03
C PHE A 52 -14.29 -2.18 -7.79
N ILE A 53 -15.40 -2.43 -7.09
CA ILE A 53 -16.70 -2.68 -7.76
C ILE A 53 -17.17 -1.43 -8.51
N GLN A 54 -17.00 -0.24 -7.94
CA GLN A 54 -17.38 1.01 -8.60
C GLN A 54 -16.52 1.29 -9.83
N ASP A 55 -15.20 1.08 -9.73
CA ASP A 55 -14.26 1.24 -10.84
C ASP A 55 -14.57 0.24 -11.98
N ASP A 56 -14.88 -1.02 -11.64
CA ASP A 56 -15.29 -2.04 -12.62
C ASP A 56 -16.64 -1.70 -13.28
N VAL A 57 -17.59 -1.12 -12.53
CA VAL A 57 -18.87 -0.66 -13.05
C VAL A 57 -18.69 0.56 -13.96
N GLU A 58 -17.88 1.54 -13.57
CA GLU A 58 -17.57 2.70 -14.42
C GLU A 58 -16.86 2.25 -15.71
N TRP A 59 -15.88 1.35 -15.61
CA TRP A 59 -15.22 0.78 -16.77
C TRP A 59 -16.21 0.00 -17.66
N GLY A 60 -17.11 -0.79 -17.09
CA GLY A 60 -18.14 -1.51 -17.83
C GLY A 60 -19.18 -0.61 -18.51
N LEU A 61 -19.47 0.56 -17.93
CA LEU A 61 -20.44 1.52 -18.46
C LEU A 61 -19.82 2.52 -19.46
N HIS A 62 -18.52 2.77 -19.39
CA HIS A 62 -17.81 3.77 -20.20
C HIS A 62 -16.68 3.21 -21.07
N GLY A 63 -16.36 1.91 -20.97
CA GLY A 63 -15.19 1.29 -21.59
C GLY A 63 -15.35 0.83 -23.04
N GLU A 64 -16.54 0.90 -23.64
CA GLU A 64 -16.77 0.48 -25.05
C GLU A 64 -16.39 1.53 -26.11
N GLN A 65 -15.45 2.44 -25.82
CA GLN A 65 -14.98 3.42 -26.80
C GLN A 65 -13.46 3.50 -26.93
N LEU A 66 -12.83 2.34 -27.09
CA LEU A 66 -11.57 2.25 -27.84
C LEU A 66 -11.68 1.10 -28.84
N SER A 67 -12.02 1.49 -30.07
CA SER A 67 -11.89 0.74 -31.33
C SER A 67 -10.46 0.32 -31.62
#